data_AF-A0A6G4JB85-F1
#
_entry.id   AF-A0A6G4JB85-F1
#
_cell.length_a   1.000
_cell.length_b   1.000
_cell.length_c   1.000
_cell.angle_alpha   90.00
_cell.angle_beta   90.00
_cell.angle_gamma   90.00
#
_symmetry.space_group_name_H-M   'P 1'
#
loop_
_entity.id
_entity.type
_entity.pdbx_description
1 polymer ?
#
loop_
_entity_poly.entity_id
_entity_poly.type
_entity_poly.pdbx_seq_one_letter_code
_entity_poly.pdbx_strand_id
1 'polypeptide(L)'
;MKFLKDTSIAEISSILYLIFPIAGIFFNEVYGPKWLYIISVIVFSLSYLILVIVNNRLNTLMFYILLIIHYFIICYFVFSVHPMLSLFFFYSAFAVPFTFKNNVKKTATNLFILTMIICTIITYLLYNNYFVAMMVYYVVISLIMLDNFKKMKNREYQKEIAEKNRHINTLIAEQERHRIGQDLHDTLGHVF
;
A
#
# COMPACT_ATOMS: atom_id res chain seq x y z
N MET A 1 -4.90 -8.16 -8.27
CA MET A 1 -4.10 -9.08 -7.44
C MET A 1 -3.95 -8.38 -6.11
N LYS A 2 -4.62 -8.87 -5.08
CA LYS A 2 -4.47 -8.32 -3.73
C LYS A 2 -3.01 -8.44 -3.34
N PHE A 3 -2.48 -7.34 -2.83
CA PHE A 3 -1.16 -7.34 -2.23
C PHE A 3 -1.16 -8.45 -1.18
N LEU A 4 -0.11 -9.28 -1.17
CA LEU A 4 0.27 -10.14 -0.03
C LEU A 4 -0.34 -11.54 0.03
N LYS A 5 -0.18 -12.37 -1.00
CA LYS A 5 -0.58 -13.79 -0.89
C LYS A 5 0.14 -14.53 0.26
N ASP A 6 1.32 -14.03 0.68
CA ASP A 6 2.04 -14.45 1.86
C ASP A 6 2.35 -13.19 2.69
N THR A 7 1.82 -13.08 3.92
CA THR A 7 2.17 -12.00 4.84
C THR A 7 3.68 -12.06 5.09
N SER A 8 4.43 -11.14 4.47
CA SER A 8 5.89 -11.19 4.56
C SER A 8 6.33 -10.86 5.99
N ILE A 9 7.47 -11.39 6.43
CA ILE A 9 8.07 -11.09 7.74
C ILE A 9 8.16 -9.56 7.98
N ALA A 10 8.37 -8.78 6.92
CA ALA A 10 8.41 -7.33 6.99
C ALA A 10 7.07 -6.70 7.43
N GLU A 11 5.93 -7.34 7.15
CA GLU A 11 4.61 -6.80 7.52
C GLU A 11 4.29 -7.07 8.97
N ILE A 12 4.65 -8.24 9.47
CA ILE A 12 4.58 -8.56 10.90
C ILE A 12 5.52 -7.64 11.68
N SER A 13 6.70 -7.33 11.13
CA SER A 13 7.62 -6.36 11.76
C SER A 13 7.01 -4.96 11.88
N SER A 14 6.08 -4.59 10.98
CA SER A 14 5.40 -3.29 11.04
C SER A 14 4.43 -3.15 12.22
N ILE A 15 4.00 -4.28 12.80
CA ILE A 15 3.14 -4.32 14.00
C ILE A 15 3.94 -3.92 15.24
N LEU A 16 5.25 -4.16 15.27
CA LEU A 16 6.12 -3.79 16.38
C LEU A 16 6.05 -2.28 16.66
N TYR A 17 5.83 -1.45 15.64
CA TYR A 17 5.68 -0.01 15.78
C TYR A 17 4.46 0.41 16.63
N LEU A 18 3.47 -0.46 16.87
CA LEU A 18 2.38 -0.18 17.82
C LEU A 18 2.88 0.04 19.25
N ILE A 19 4.10 -0.39 19.58
CA ILE A 19 4.71 -0.08 20.87
C ILE A 19 4.81 1.43 21.11
N PHE A 20 5.01 2.25 20.08
CA PHE A 20 5.18 3.70 20.21
C PHE A 20 3.92 4.44 20.68
N PRO A 21 2.75 4.30 20.04
CA PRO A 21 1.53 4.93 20.54
C PRO A 21 1.10 4.39 21.90
N ILE A 22 1.36 3.11 22.20
CA ILE A 22 1.10 2.51 23.52
C ILE A 22 2.04 3.08 24.58
N ALA A 23 3.34 3.18 24.29
CA ALA A 23 4.33 3.80 25.15
C ALA A 23 3.97 5.27 25.43
N GLY A 24 3.43 5.98 24.44
CA GLY A 24 2.93 7.35 24.60
C GLY A 24 1.85 7.52 25.67
N ILE A 25 1.15 6.45 26.09
CA ILE A 25 0.19 6.51 27.22
C ILE A 25 0.93 6.73 28.56
N PHE A 26 2.13 6.18 28.70
CA PHE A 26 2.87 6.13 29.96
C PHE A 26 4.00 7.16 30.04
N PHE A 27 4.71 7.39 28.93
CA PHE A 27 5.97 8.13 28.93
C PHE A 27 5.87 9.56 28.40
N ASN A 28 4.78 9.91 27.71
CA ASN A 28 4.64 11.22 27.08
C ASN A 28 3.58 12.07 27.78
N GLU A 29 3.80 13.38 27.76
CA GLU A 29 2.72 14.33 28.05
C GLU A 29 1.73 14.32 26.89
N VAL A 30 0.48 14.00 27.21
CA VAL A 30 -0.62 13.98 26.24
C VAL A 30 -1.33 15.32 26.29
N TYR A 31 -1.30 16.06 25.19
CA TYR A 31 -2.11 17.24 25.02
C TYR A 31 -3.58 16.86 24.81
N GLY A 32 -4.42 17.31 25.74
CA GLY A 32 -5.84 17.00 25.79
C GLY A 32 -6.20 15.85 26.75
N PRO A 33 -7.46 15.39 26.73
CA PRO A 33 -7.92 14.36 27.65
C PRO A 33 -7.26 13.00 27.39
N LYS A 34 -6.57 12.45 28.40
CA LYS A 34 -5.91 11.13 28.32
C LYS A 34 -6.85 9.99 27.89
N TRP A 35 -8.12 10.03 28.31
CA TRP A 35 -9.09 9.00 27.93
C TRP A 35 -9.37 8.98 26.41
N LEU A 36 -9.36 10.14 25.75
CA LEU A 36 -9.53 10.24 24.30
C LEU A 36 -8.31 9.67 23.57
N TYR A 37 -7.11 9.89 24.11
CA TYR A 37 -5.90 9.29 23.58
C TYR A 37 -5.92 7.77 23.68
N ILE A 38 -6.31 7.21 24.83
CA ILE A 38 -6.44 5.76 25.02
C ILE A 38 -7.43 5.16 24.01
N ILE A 39 -8.60 5.77 23.82
CA ILE A 39 -9.58 5.33 22.80
C ILE A 39 -8.96 5.38 21.41
N SER A 40 -8.24 6.46 21.07
CA SER A 40 -7.58 6.61 19.78
C SER A 40 -6.52 5.53 19.55
N VAL A 41 -5.74 5.17 20.57
CA VAL A 41 -4.76 4.06 20.51
C VAL A 41 -5.45 2.73 20.25
N ILE A 42 -6.58 2.44 20.91
CA ILE A 42 -7.34 1.21 20.70
C ILE A 42 -7.90 1.14 19.28
N VAL A 43 -8.57 2.20 18.82
CA VAL A 43 -9.15 2.26 17.47
C VAL A 43 -8.06 2.19 16.40
N PHE A 44 -6.93 2.89 16.61
CA PHE A 44 -5.78 2.83 15.71
C PHE A 44 -5.20 1.42 15.64
N SER A 45 -4.97 0.79 16.80
CA SER A 45 -4.38 -0.55 16.85
C SER A 45 -5.28 -1.57 16.14
N LEU A 46 -6.58 -1.55 16.40
CA LEU A 46 -7.54 -2.43 15.73
C LEU A 46 -7.58 -2.18 14.22
N SER A 47 -7.74 -0.93 13.78
CA SER A 47 -7.78 -0.58 12.36
C SER A 47 -6.48 -0.94 11.64
N TYR A 48 -5.33 -0.67 12.27
CA TYR A 48 -4.01 -0.98 11.73
C TYR A 48 -3.77 -2.50 11.63
N LEU A 49 -4.13 -3.28 12.65
CA LEU A 49 -4.03 -4.74 12.60
C LEU A 49 -4.91 -5.33 11.50
N ILE A 50 -6.14 -4.82 11.31
CA ILE A 50 -7.03 -5.25 10.22
C ILE A 50 -6.40 -4.92 8.86
N LEU A 51 -5.83 -3.71 8.71
CA LEU A 51 -5.13 -3.27 7.50
C LEU A 51 -3.88 -4.12 7.20
N VAL A 52 -3.11 -4.53 8.21
CA VAL A 52 -1.86 -5.30 8.04
C VAL A 52 -2.14 -6.80 7.83
N ILE A 53 -3.02 -7.40 8.64
CA ILE A 53 -3.23 -8.87 8.66
C ILE A 53 -4.33 -9.29 7.68
N VAL A 54 -5.41 -8.51 7.60
CA VAL A 54 -6.66 -8.93 6.94
C VAL A 54 -6.82 -8.28 5.55
N ASN A 55 -5.83 -7.55 5.05
CA ASN A 55 -5.89 -6.84 3.75
C ASN A 55 -6.41 -7.70 2.58
N ASN A 56 -6.01 -8.98 2.52
CA ASN A 56 -6.41 -9.92 1.49
C ASN A 56 -7.90 -10.26 1.50
N ARG A 57 -8.60 -10.01 2.59
CA ARG A 57 -10.04 -10.28 2.70
C ARG A 57 -10.87 -9.02 2.56
N LEU A 58 -10.28 -7.86 2.83
CA LEU A 58 -10.98 -6.57 2.69
C LEU A 58 -11.40 -6.29 1.25
N ASN A 59 -12.57 -5.70 1.08
CA ASN A 59 -12.94 -5.08 -0.18
C ASN A 59 -12.29 -3.68 -0.28
N THR A 60 -12.30 -3.09 -1.47
CA THR A 60 -11.65 -1.79 -1.73
C THR A 60 -12.22 -0.67 -0.85
N LEU A 61 -13.53 -0.68 -0.60
CA LEU A 61 -14.21 0.35 0.20
C LEU A 61 -13.81 0.29 1.68
N MET A 62 -13.85 -0.90 2.28
CA MET A 62 -13.44 -1.11 3.67
C MET A 62 -11.99 -0.75 3.89
N PHE A 63 -11.11 -1.13 2.95
CA PHE A 63 -9.70 -0.72 3.01
C PHE A 63 -9.57 0.81 3.00
N TYR A 64 -10.31 1.48 2.11
CA TYR A 64 -10.30 2.94 2.00
C TYR A 64 -10.83 3.63 3.26
N ILE A 65 -11.91 3.13 3.86
CA ILE A 65 -12.47 3.64 5.13
C ILE A 65 -11.46 3.47 6.27
N LEU A 66 -10.85 2.29 6.41
CA LEU A 66 -9.83 2.04 7.42
C LEU A 66 -8.60 2.94 7.24
N LEU A 67 -8.22 3.22 5.99
CA LEU A 67 -7.12 4.14 5.67
C LEU A 67 -7.45 5.60 6.05
N ILE A 68 -8.70 6.04 5.88
CA ILE A 68 -9.15 7.35 6.37
C ILE A 68 -9.07 7.43 7.90
N ILE A 69 -9.60 6.42 8.60
CA ILE A 69 -9.52 6.34 10.07
C ILE A 69 -8.07 6.39 10.53
N HIS A 70 -7.21 5.61 9.87
CA HIS A 70 -5.78 5.55 10.16
C HIS A 70 -5.11 6.94 10.05
N TYR A 71 -5.38 7.68 8.97
CA TYR A 71 -4.82 9.03 8.77
C TYR A 71 -5.38 10.07 9.74
N PHE A 72 -6.67 10.02 10.03
CA PHE A 72 -7.28 10.92 11.00
C PHE A 72 -6.62 10.75 12.38
N ILE A 73 -6.41 9.50 12.81
CA ILE A 73 -5.77 9.23 14.09
C ILE A 73 -4.27 9.56 14.08
N ILE A 74 -3.56 9.40 12.96
CA ILE A 74 -2.16 9.86 12.85
C ILE A 74 -2.07 11.37 13.09
N CYS A 75 -2.93 12.18 12.45
CA CYS A 75 -2.95 13.61 12.71
C CYS A 75 -3.19 13.92 14.19
N TYR A 76 -4.12 13.19 14.82
CA TYR A 76 -4.40 13.33 16.25
C TYR A 76 -3.18 12.94 17.11
N PHE A 77 -2.47 11.86 16.80
CA PHE A 77 -1.25 11.46 17.51
C PHE A 77 -0.11 12.47 17.40
N VAL A 78 0.07 13.04 16.20
CA VAL A 78 1.06 14.11 15.97
C VAL A 78 0.70 15.34 16.79
N PHE A 79 -0.58 15.72 16.84
CA PHE A 79 -1.06 16.85 17.62
C PHE A 79 -0.97 16.62 19.13
N SER A 80 -1.37 15.45 19.60
CA SER A 80 -1.54 15.19 21.03
C SER A 80 -0.28 14.70 21.73
N VAL A 81 0.69 14.12 21.03
CA VAL A 81 1.79 13.40 21.68
C VAL A 81 3.14 13.72 21.08
N HIS A 82 3.39 13.30 19.84
CA HIS A 82 4.73 13.44 19.25
C HIS A 82 4.71 13.29 17.72
N PRO A 83 5.44 14.13 16.97
CA PRO A 83 5.42 14.10 15.51
C PRO A 83 5.96 12.80 14.90
N MET A 84 6.84 12.09 15.61
CA MET A 84 7.38 10.79 15.18
C MET A 84 6.31 9.70 15.04
N LEU A 85 5.12 9.87 15.64
CA LEU A 85 3.99 8.97 15.42
C LEU A 85 3.43 9.07 13.98
N SER A 86 3.81 10.07 13.20
CA SER A 86 3.49 10.09 11.76
C SER A 86 4.30 9.08 10.93
N LEU A 87 5.31 8.41 11.49
CA LEU A 87 6.07 7.39 10.75
C LEU A 87 5.21 6.19 10.31
N PHE A 88 4.00 6.02 10.84
CA PHE A 88 3.02 5.07 10.29
C PHE A 88 2.68 5.31 8.81
N PHE A 89 3.00 6.48 8.25
CA PHE A 89 2.96 6.72 6.80
C PHE A 89 3.81 5.74 5.98
N PHE A 90 4.84 5.10 6.56
CA PHE A 90 5.55 4.00 5.89
C PHE A 90 4.59 2.89 5.45
N TYR A 91 3.64 2.49 6.29
CA TYR A 91 2.65 1.47 5.93
C TYR A 91 1.88 1.89 4.66
N SER A 92 1.38 3.12 4.61
CA SER A 92 0.66 3.63 3.45
C SER A 92 1.50 3.72 2.18
N ALA A 93 2.78 4.08 2.30
CA ALA A 93 3.71 4.10 1.17
C ALA A 93 3.90 2.72 0.53
N PHE A 94 3.74 1.63 1.30
CA PHE A 94 3.68 0.27 0.78
C PHE A 94 2.28 -0.13 0.33
N ALA A 95 1.24 0.15 1.11
CA ALA A 95 -0.09 -0.39 0.86
C ALA A 95 -0.82 0.28 -0.33
N VAL A 96 -0.81 1.61 -0.40
CA VAL A 96 -1.62 2.37 -1.37
C VAL A 96 -1.29 2.00 -2.84
N PRO A 97 -0.01 1.90 -3.26
CA PRO A 97 0.32 1.58 -4.64
C PRO A 97 -0.29 0.27 -5.14
N PHE A 98 -0.32 -0.76 -4.30
CA PHE A 98 -0.67 -2.10 -4.74
C PHE A 98 -2.10 -2.54 -4.40
N THR A 99 -2.77 -1.85 -3.47
CA THR A 99 -4.14 -2.19 -3.08
C THR A 99 -5.17 -1.62 -4.04
N PHE A 100 -5.02 -0.34 -4.40
CA PHE A 100 -6.05 0.38 -5.16
C PHE A 100 -5.81 0.31 -6.67
N LYS A 101 -6.87 0.61 -7.44
CA LYS A 101 -6.82 0.75 -8.90
C LYS A 101 -7.28 2.14 -9.33
N ASN A 102 -6.73 2.61 -10.46
CA ASN A 102 -7.16 3.79 -11.21
C ASN A 102 -7.51 5.01 -10.32
N ASN A 103 -8.77 5.46 -10.33
CA ASN A 103 -9.21 6.66 -9.64
C ASN A 103 -9.08 6.57 -8.13
N VAL A 104 -9.41 5.43 -7.52
CA VAL A 104 -9.32 5.26 -6.05
C VAL A 104 -7.88 5.36 -5.58
N LYS A 105 -6.93 4.86 -6.38
CA LYS A 105 -5.49 4.98 -6.09
C LYS A 105 -5.05 6.44 -6.09
N LYS A 106 -5.48 7.22 -7.09
CA LYS A 106 -5.21 8.67 -7.15
C LYS A 106 -5.79 9.37 -5.92
N THR A 107 -7.04 9.10 -5.57
CA THR A 107 -7.67 9.70 -4.39
C THR A 107 -6.96 9.32 -3.09
N ALA A 108 -6.61 8.04 -2.90
CA ALA A 108 -5.87 7.58 -1.72
C ALA A 108 -4.45 8.20 -1.63
N THR A 109 -3.80 8.43 -2.76
CA THR A 109 -2.50 9.10 -2.83
C THR A 109 -2.62 10.59 -2.48
N ASN A 110 -3.65 11.27 -3.01
CA ASN A 110 -3.93 12.65 -2.66
C ASN A 110 -4.23 12.80 -1.17
N LEU A 111 -5.02 11.87 -0.61
CA LEU A 111 -5.32 11.84 0.82
C LEU A 111 -4.05 11.64 1.65
N PHE A 112 -3.19 10.69 1.27
CA PHE A 112 -1.87 10.49 1.89
C PHE A 112 -1.03 11.78 1.93
N ILE A 113 -0.90 12.46 0.77
CA ILE A 113 -0.13 13.71 0.67
C ILE A 113 -0.76 14.80 1.55
N LEU A 114 -2.09 14.96 1.50
CA LEU A 114 -2.81 15.92 2.31
C LEU A 114 -2.58 15.69 3.81
N THR A 115 -2.66 14.44 4.27
CA THR A 115 -2.41 14.10 5.68
C THR A 115 -0.96 14.40 6.07
N MET A 116 0.03 14.12 5.21
CA MET A 116 1.42 14.51 5.48
C MET A 116 1.60 16.02 5.58
N ILE A 117 0.94 16.81 4.72
CA ILE A 117 0.97 18.28 4.79
C ILE A 117 0.37 18.75 6.12
N ILE A 118 -0.77 18.20 6.54
CA ILE A 118 -1.39 18.52 7.83
C ILE A 118 -0.43 18.19 8.99
N CYS A 119 0.19 17.00 8.98
CA CYS A 119 1.16 16.62 10.01
C CYS A 119 2.40 17.53 10.00
N THR A 120 2.85 17.97 8.83
CA THR A 120 3.96 18.93 8.67
C THR A 120 3.62 20.28 9.31
N ILE A 121 2.41 20.78 9.06
CA ILE A 121 1.92 22.04 9.64
C ILE A 121 1.84 21.92 11.17
N ILE A 122 1.23 20.84 11.69
CA ILE A 122 1.15 20.60 13.14
C ILE A 122 2.55 20.53 13.75
N THR A 123 3.47 19.80 13.11
CA THR A 123 4.87 19.68 13.58
C THR A 123 5.57 21.02 13.60
N TYR A 124 5.42 21.84 12.56
CA TYR A 124 6.03 23.18 12.50
C TYR A 124 5.53 24.09 13.63
N LEU A 125 4.22 24.06 13.89
CA LEU A 125 3.56 24.93 14.87
C LEU A 125 3.81 24.51 16.33
N LEU A 126 3.79 23.21 16.62
CA LEU A 126 3.85 22.69 18.00
C LEU A 126 5.20 22.06 18.37
N TYR A 127 5.96 21.59 17.38
CA TYR A 127 7.17 20.79 17.58
C TYR A 127 8.30 21.24 16.65
N ASN A 128 8.53 22.56 16.58
CA ASN A 128 9.42 23.17 15.58
C ASN A 128 10.83 22.53 15.53
N ASN A 129 11.38 22.15 16.69
CA ASN A 129 12.69 21.47 16.79
C ASN A 129 12.76 20.15 15.99
N TYR A 130 11.63 19.48 15.75
CA TYR A 130 11.54 18.24 14.98
C TYR A 130 11.22 18.47 13.51
N PHE A 131 10.88 19.68 13.10
CA PHE A 131 10.38 19.99 11.75
C PHE A 131 11.34 19.51 10.65
N VAL A 132 12.62 19.85 10.77
CA VAL A 132 13.64 19.49 9.77
C VAL A 132 13.78 17.97 9.67
N ALA A 133 13.86 17.28 10.82
CA ALA A 133 13.96 15.82 10.85
C ALA A 133 12.73 15.14 10.21
N MET A 134 11.53 15.64 10.52
CA MET A 134 10.29 15.09 9.97
C MET A 134 10.17 15.32 8.46
N MET A 135 10.62 16.47 7.95
CA MET A 135 10.67 16.73 6.51
C MET A 135 11.57 15.72 5.79
N VAL A 136 12.74 15.39 6.35
CA VAL A 136 13.62 14.34 5.80
C VAL A 136 12.90 12.99 5.74
N TYR A 137 12.21 12.61 6.82
CA TYR A 137 11.43 11.36 6.83
C TYR A 137 10.31 11.37 5.78
N TYR A 138 9.57 12.47 5.63
CA TYR A 138 8.49 12.56 4.65
C TYR A 138 8.99 12.50 3.21
N VAL A 139 10.16 13.07 2.91
CA VAL A 139 10.82 12.90 1.61
C VAL A 139 11.15 11.43 1.36
N VAL A 140 11.77 10.75 2.34
CA VAL A 140 12.12 9.32 2.22
C VAL A 140 10.87 8.46 2.00
N ILE A 141 9.82 8.67 2.80
CA ILE A 141 8.56 7.92 2.67
C ILE A 141 7.91 8.17 1.29
N SER A 142 7.94 9.40 0.79
CA SER A 142 7.43 9.73 -0.55
C SER A 142 8.22 9.03 -1.65
N LEU A 143 9.56 8.99 -1.55
CA LEU A 143 10.41 8.28 -2.50
C LEU A 143 10.11 6.78 -2.51
N ILE A 144 9.89 6.17 -1.34
CA ILE A 144 9.48 4.76 -1.22
C ILE A 144 8.14 4.53 -1.91
N MET A 145 7.16 5.43 -1.71
CA MET A 145 5.86 5.32 -2.38
C MET A 145 5.99 5.39 -3.91
N LEU A 146 6.83 6.29 -4.43
CA LEU A 146 7.12 6.41 -5.87
C LEU A 146 7.80 5.16 -6.42
N ASP A 147 8.79 4.61 -5.72
CA ASP A 147 9.44 3.35 -6.10
C ASP A 147 8.45 2.19 -6.12
N ASN A 148 7.55 2.11 -5.13
CA ASN A 148 6.50 1.11 -5.08
C ASN A 148 5.50 1.24 -6.24
N PHE A 149 5.13 2.46 -6.65
CA PHE A 149 4.33 2.66 -7.87
C PHE A 149 5.06 2.15 -9.12
N LYS A 150 6.37 2.42 -9.24
CA LYS A 150 7.18 1.94 -10.36
C LYS A 150 7.23 0.40 -10.37
N LYS A 151 7.49 -0.23 -9.22
CA LYS A 151 7.49 -1.70 -9.06
C LYS A 151 6.15 -2.32 -9.43
N MET A 152 5.04 -1.74 -8.98
CA MET A 152 3.70 -2.20 -9.32
C MET A 152 3.46 -2.14 -10.84
N LYS A 153 3.78 -1.01 -11.48
CA LYS A 153 3.60 -0.84 -12.93
C LYS A 153 4.46 -1.82 -13.73
N ASN A 154 5.70 -2.04 -13.30
CA ASN A 154 6.58 -3.04 -13.90
C ASN A 154 6.00 -4.46 -13.80
N ARG A 155 5.39 -4.83 -12.67
CA ARG A 155 4.70 -6.12 -12.50
C ARG A 155 3.49 -6.26 -13.44
N GLU A 156 2.75 -5.18 -13.68
CA GLU A 156 1.64 -5.20 -14.65
C GLU A 156 2.16 -5.43 -16.08
N TYR A 157 3.22 -4.73 -16.49
CA TYR A 157 3.84 -4.94 -17.80
C TYR A 157 4.40 -6.35 -17.98
N GLN A 158 5.08 -6.90 -16.98
CA GLN A 158 5.61 -8.27 -17.06
C GLN A 158 4.50 -9.31 -17.22
N LYS A 159 3.32 -9.08 -16.61
CA LYS A 159 2.16 -9.95 -16.82
C LYS A 159 1.61 -9.84 -18.23
N GLU A 160 1.48 -8.63 -18.75
CA GLU A 160 1.01 -8.41 -20.12
C GLU A 160 1.94 -9.06 -21.14
N ILE A 161 3.26 -8.94 -20.95
CA ILE A 161 4.26 -9.62 -21.79
C ILE A 161 4.09 -11.14 -21.69
N ALA A 162 3.93 -11.69 -20.49
CA ALA A 162 3.74 -13.13 -20.30
C ALA A 162 2.44 -13.64 -20.95
N GLU A 163 1.36 -12.87 -20.89
CA GLU A 163 0.09 -13.20 -21.55
C GLU A 163 0.20 -13.16 -23.07
N LYS A 164 0.86 -12.13 -23.63
CA LYS A 164 1.12 -12.04 -25.08
C LYS A 164 2.01 -13.17 -25.58
N ASN A 165 3.06 -13.53 -24.83
CA ASN A 165 3.92 -14.66 -25.19
C ASN A 165 3.15 -16.00 -25.20
N ARG A 166 2.24 -16.21 -24.24
CA ARG A 166 1.37 -17.40 -24.25
C ARG A 166 0.47 -17.42 -25.48
N HIS A 167 -0.12 -16.28 -25.84
CA HIS A 167 -0.98 -16.17 -27.02
C HIS A 167 -0.21 -16.46 -28.31
N ILE A 168 0.99 -15.91 -28.48
CA ILE A 168 1.87 -16.19 -29.62
C ILE A 168 2.16 -17.69 -29.73
N ASN A 169 2.49 -18.35 -28.62
CA ASN A 169 2.76 -19.79 -28.63
C ASN A 169 1.53 -20.62 -29.05
N THR A 170 0.33 -20.20 -28.65
CA THR A 170 -0.91 -20.84 -29.13
C THR A 170 -1.09 -20.67 -30.63
N LEU A 171 -0.88 -19.47 -31.18
CA LEU A 171 -0.99 -19.20 -32.61
C LEU A 171 0.04 -20.00 -33.43
N ILE A 172 1.29 -20.11 -32.94
CA ILE A 172 2.33 -20.93 -33.57
C ILE A 172 1.89 -22.40 -33.61
N ALA A 173 1.32 -22.93 -32.53
CA ALA A 173 0.84 -24.32 -32.49
C ALA A 173 -0.35 -24.56 -33.43
N GLU A 174 -1.27 -23.62 -33.56
CA GLU A 174 -2.40 -23.69 -34.50
C GLU A 174 -1.93 -23.61 -35.95
N GLN A 175 -1.01 -22.71 -36.28
CA GLN A 175 -0.41 -22.59 -37.61
C GLN A 175 0.33 -23.87 -38.00
N GLU A 176 1.10 -24.45 -37.09
CA GLU A 176 1.82 -25.69 -37.35
C GLU A 176 0.85 -26.87 -37.56
N ARG A 177 -0.25 -26.92 -36.79
CA ARG A 177 -1.31 -27.92 -37.01
C ARG A 177 -2.00 -27.74 -38.36
N HIS A 178 -2.27 -26.51 -38.78
CA HIS A 178 -2.84 -26.22 -40.10
C HIS A 178 -1.88 -26.63 -41.22
N ARG A 179 -0.59 -26.31 -41.08
CA ARG A 179 0.46 -26.71 -42.03
C ARG A 179 0.51 -28.23 -42.19
N ILE A 180 0.57 -28.97 -41.07
CA ILE A 180 0.53 -30.44 -41.09
C ILE A 180 -0.76 -30.96 -41.72
N GLY A 181 -1.92 -30.37 -41.39
CA GLY A 181 -3.20 -30.76 -41.99
C GLY A 181 -3.25 -30.57 -43.52
N GLN A 182 -2.64 -29.48 -44.01
CA GLN A 182 -2.53 -29.20 -45.44
C GLN A 182 -1.53 -30.16 -46.12
N ASP A 183 -0.35 -30.36 -45.54
CA ASP A 183 0.65 -31.33 -46.03
C ASP A 183 0.05 -32.74 -46.13
N LEU A 184 -0.77 -33.16 -45.14
CA LEU A 184 -1.50 -34.42 -45.18
C LEU A 184 -2.57 -34.46 -46.29
N HIS A 185 -3.33 -33.37 -46.48
CA HIS A 185 -4.35 -33.29 -47.53
C HIS A 185 -3.74 -33.42 -48.92
N ASP A 186 -2.63 -32.73 -49.18
CA ASP A 186 -1.95 -32.73 -50.47
C ASP A 186 -1.29 -34.10 -50.75
N THR A 187 -0.73 -34.76 -49.73
CA THR A 187 -0.07 -36.07 -49.91
C THR A 187 -1.04 -37.25 -50.00
N LEU A 188 -2.14 -37.26 -49.25
CA LEU A 188 -3.13 -38.35 -49.26
C LEU A 188 -4.24 -38.14 -50.30
N GLY A 189 -4.60 -36.89 -50.62
CA GLY A 189 -5.61 -36.55 -51.61
C GLY A 189 -5.22 -36.89 -53.05
N HIS A 190 -3.93 -37.06 -53.33
CA HIS A 190 -3.43 -37.52 -54.63
C HIS A 190 -3.41 -39.07 -54.80
N VAL A 191 -3.72 -39.83 -53.74
CA VAL A 191 -3.65 -41.31 -53.73
C VAL A 191 -5.02 -41.96 -54.01
N PHE A 192 -6.10 -41.18 -54.07
CA PHE A 192 -7.46 -41.62 -54.41
C PHE A 192 -7.95 -40.93 -55.69
#